data_AF-A0A800K6P9-F1
#
_entry.id   AF-A0A800K6P9-F1
#
_cell.length_a   1.000
_cell.length_b   1.000
_cell.length_c   1.000
_cell.angle_alpha   90.00
_cell.angle_beta   90.00
_cell.angle_gamma   90.00
#
_symmetry.space_group_name_H-M   'P 1'
#
loop_
_entity.id
_entity.type
_entity.pdbx_description
1 polymer ?
#
loop_
_entity_poly.entity_id
_entity_poly.type
_entity_poly.pdbx_seq_one_letter_code
_entity_poly.pdbx_strand_id
1 'polypeptide(L)'
;MYREVFVPVDNSDHSHWAVDRAIEICKRSGGHITGNHVYAARLHDVRFRQLETGLPAQFQSAKEIKRQRKVHDKLIEKGLQLISDSFLDQTAKSCEAEGVPLTRQLLEGIHYEEVTREANRG
;
A
#
# COMPACT_ATOMS: atom_id res chain seq x y z
N MET A 1 -26.65 7.72 -8.07
CA MET A 1 -25.30 8.17 -8.48
C MET A 1 -24.32 7.72 -7.42
N TYR A 2 -23.15 7.19 -7.79
CA TYR A 2 -22.16 6.68 -6.83
C TYR A 2 -21.56 7.82 -6.00
N ARG A 3 -21.53 7.66 -4.68
CA ARG A 3 -20.99 8.67 -3.75
C ARG A 3 -19.74 8.21 -3.01
N GLU A 4 -19.54 6.91 -2.87
CA GLU A 4 -18.31 6.33 -2.33
C GLU A 4 -17.61 5.61 -3.47
N VAL A 5 -16.40 6.06 -3.81
CA VAL A 5 -15.60 5.47 -4.89
C VAL A 5 -14.28 4.98 -4.32
N PHE A 6 -14.08 3.67 -4.35
CA PHE A 6 -12.86 3.02 -3.91
C PHE A 6 -11.90 2.85 -5.09
N VAL A 7 -10.69 3.38 -4.99
CA VAL A 7 -9.70 3.36 -6.07
C VAL A 7 -8.37 2.80 -5.55
N PRO A 8 -8.07 1.52 -5.85
CA PRO A 8 -6.74 0.98 -5.65
C PRO A 8 -5.73 1.66 -6.59
N VAL A 9 -4.58 2.03 -6.05
CA VAL A 9 -3.48 2.65 -6.80
C VAL A 9 -2.18 1.91 -6.59
N ASP A 10 -1.35 1.86 -7.62
CA ASP A 10 -0.02 1.22 -7.63
C ASP A 10 1.04 2.15 -8.25
N ASN A 11 0.70 3.43 -8.42
CA ASN A 11 1.53 4.46 -9.04
C ASN A 11 1.86 4.18 -10.53
N SER A 12 1.08 3.32 -11.19
CA SER A 12 1.09 3.17 -12.65
C SER A 12 0.21 4.21 -13.33
N ASP A 13 0.49 4.50 -14.61
CA ASP A 13 -0.36 5.36 -15.45
C ASP A 13 -1.82 4.90 -15.47
N HIS A 14 -2.05 3.58 -15.45
CA HIS A 14 -3.40 3.02 -15.42
C HIS A 14 -4.14 3.37 -14.13
N SER A 15 -3.47 3.33 -12.98
CA SER A 15 -4.06 3.75 -11.72
C SER A 15 -4.35 5.25 -11.70
N HIS A 16 -3.51 6.07 -12.32
CA HIS A 16 -3.74 7.50 -12.46
C HIS A 16 -4.97 7.81 -13.33
N TRP A 17 -5.15 7.12 -14.46
CA TRP A 17 -6.37 7.28 -15.27
C TRP A 17 -7.64 6.82 -14.54
N ALA A 18 -7.54 5.81 -13.66
CA ALA A 18 -8.66 5.39 -12.82
C ALA A 18 -9.02 6.47 -11.79
N VAL A 19 -8.02 7.13 -11.19
CA VAL A 19 -8.21 8.29 -10.31
C VAL A 19 -8.89 9.44 -11.04
N ASP A 20 -8.44 9.80 -12.24
CA ASP A 20 -9.06 10.86 -13.06
C ASP A 20 -10.55 10.58 -13.28
N ARG A 21 -10.90 9.33 -13.60
CA ARG A 21 -12.29 8.92 -13.80
C ARG A 21 -13.10 8.97 -12.50
N ALA A 22 -12.51 8.57 -11.38
CA ALA A 22 -13.15 8.64 -10.06
C ALA A 22 -13.45 10.08 -9.67
N ILE A 23 -12.53 11.01 -9.95
CA ILE A 23 -12.72 12.45 -9.74
C ILE A 23 -13.91 12.96 -10.58
N GLU A 24 -13.99 12.61 -11.87
CA GLU A 24 -15.13 12.99 -12.71
C GLU A 24 -16.48 12.54 -12.13
N ILE A 25 -16.53 11.31 -11.60
CA ILE A 25 -17.72 10.73 -10.97
C ILE A 25 -18.08 11.51 -9.70
N CYS A 26 -17.11 11.68 -8.79
CA CYS A 26 -17.33 12.31 -7.49
C CYS A 26 -17.67 13.80 -7.60
N LYS A 27 -17.07 14.55 -8.54
CA LYS A 27 -17.43 15.96 -8.80
C LYS A 27 -18.89 16.12 -9.18
N ARG A 28 -19.43 15.19 -9.98
CA ARG A 28 -20.82 15.24 -10.44
C ARG A 28 -21.80 14.76 -9.37
N SER A 29 -21.38 13.87 -8.49
CA SER A 29 -22.23 13.26 -7.45
C SER A 29 -22.15 13.92 -6.08
N GLY A 30 -21.17 14.80 -5.86
CA GLY A 30 -20.78 15.28 -4.54
C GLY A 30 -20.23 14.15 -3.66
N GLY A 31 -19.50 13.21 -4.28
CA GLY A 31 -18.98 12.02 -3.65
C GLY A 31 -17.58 12.19 -3.04
N HIS A 32 -17.07 11.07 -2.53
CA HIS A 32 -15.82 10.90 -1.85
C HIS A 32 -14.99 9.78 -2.50
N ILE A 33 -13.67 9.93 -2.52
CA ILE A 33 -12.74 8.91 -3.00
C ILE A 33 -12.02 8.30 -1.81
N THR A 34 -11.98 6.97 -1.73
CA THR A 34 -11.01 6.25 -0.92
C THR A 34 -9.89 5.76 -1.82
N GLY A 35 -8.73 6.41 -1.76
CA GLY A 35 -7.52 5.98 -2.44
C GLY A 35 -6.83 4.91 -1.60
N ASN A 36 -6.63 3.73 -2.18
CA ASN A 36 -6.10 2.57 -1.49
C ASN A 36 -4.78 2.10 -2.09
N HIS A 37 -3.82 1.72 -1.25
CA HIS A 37 -2.70 0.91 -1.69
C HIS A 37 -2.48 -0.25 -0.72
N VAL A 38 -2.21 -1.44 -1.27
CA VAL A 38 -1.91 -2.63 -0.50
C VAL A 38 -0.41 -2.91 -0.57
N TYR A 39 0.22 -3.18 0.57
CA TYR A 39 1.64 -3.52 0.64
C TYR A 39 1.86 -4.87 1.32
N ALA A 40 2.93 -5.57 0.94
CA ALA A 40 3.16 -6.97 1.30
C ALA A 40 4.29 -7.15 2.34
N ALA A 41 4.25 -6.41 3.45
CA ALA A 41 5.31 -6.46 4.47
C ALA A 41 5.46 -7.84 5.12
N ARG A 42 4.36 -8.54 5.43
CA ARG A 42 4.41 -9.89 6.01
C ARG A 42 4.97 -10.92 5.04
N LEU A 43 4.64 -10.81 3.75
CA LEU A 43 5.22 -11.69 2.73
C LEU A 43 6.74 -11.48 2.65
N HIS A 44 7.19 -10.23 2.76
CA HIS A 44 8.61 -9.91 2.80
C HIS A 44 9.30 -10.50 4.05
N ASP A 45 8.71 -10.40 5.25
CA ASP A 45 9.29 -11.01 6.47
C ASP A 45 9.41 -12.54 6.33
N VAL A 46 8.37 -13.21 5.81
CA VAL A 46 8.41 -14.65 5.56
C VAL A 46 9.56 -15.03 4.63
N ARG A 47 9.76 -14.26 3.54
CA ARG A 47 10.88 -14.49 2.62
C ARG A 47 12.23 -14.24 3.28
N PHE A 48 12.35 -13.19 4.08
CA PHE A 48 13.58 -12.90 4.82
C PHE A 48 13.98 -14.08 5.72
N ARG A 49 13.04 -14.65 6.47
CA ARG A 49 13.29 -15.80 7.36
C ARG A 49 13.69 -17.07 6.61
N GLN A 50 13.11 -17.31 5.43
CA GLN A 50 13.47 -18.46 4.58
C GLN A 50 14.92 -18.38 4.07
N LEU A 51 15.47 -17.17 3.94
CA LEU A 51 16.85 -16.97 3.49
C LEU A 51 17.89 -17.13 4.61
N GLU A 52 17.47 -17.19 5.88
CA GLU A 52 18.39 -17.28 7.03
C GLU A 52 19.33 -18.49 6.96
N THR A 53 18.84 -19.63 6.46
CA THR A 53 19.62 -20.86 6.32
C THR A 53 20.65 -20.79 5.19
N GLY A 54 20.47 -19.88 4.23
CA GLY A 54 21.39 -19.63 3.13
C GLY A 54 22.49 -18.62 3.45
N LEU A 55 22.49 -18.02 4.64
CA LEU A 55 23.50 -17.02 5.01
C LEU A 55 24.89 -17.64 5.17
N PRO A 56 25.98 -16.90 4.91
CA PRO A 56 27.34 -17.34 5.23
C PRO A 56 27.50 -17.75 6.70
N ALA A 57 28.37 -18.73 6.99
CA ALA A 57 28.52 -19.33 8.33
C ALA A 57 28.72 -18.30 9.46
N GLN A 58 29.45 -17.21 9.22
CA GLN A 58 29.67 -16.13 10.18
C GLN A 58 28.38 -15.41 10.63
N PHE A 59 27.30 -15.50 9.85
CA PHE A 59 26.00 -14.88 10.13
C PHE A 59 24.92 -15.86 10.60
N GLN A 60 25.21 -17.17 10.66
CA GLN A 60 24.24 -18.18 11.07
C GLN A 60 24.11 -18.34 12.60
N SER A 61 24.96 -17.68 13.39
CA SER A 61 24.84 -17.74 14.85
C SER A 61 23.50 -17.15 15.30
N ALA A 62 22.89 -17.73 16.34
CA ALA A 62 21.60 -17.26 16.87
C ALA A 62 21.60 -15.77 17.24
N LYS A 63 22.75 -15.25 17.71
CA LYS A 63 22.94 -13.83 18.03
C LYS A 63 22.89 -12.96 16.77
N GLU A 64 23.59 -13.35 15.71
CA GLU A 64 23.57 -12.60 14.45
C GLU A 64 22.21 -12.66 13.77
N ILE A 65 21.55 -13.82 13.72
CA ILE A 65 20.18 -13.93 13.19
C ILE A 65 19.21 -13.01 13.92
N LYS A 66 19.24 -13.01 15.27
CA LYS A 66 18.39 -12.12 16.08
C LYS A 66 18.69 -10.65 15.81
N ARG A 67 19.97 -10.29 15.62
CA ARG A 67 20.38 -8.93 15.26
C ARG A 67 19.86 -8.54 13.87
N GLN A 68 19.99 -9.41 12.88
CA GLN A 68 19.54 -9.20 11.51
C GLN A 68 18.02 -8.98 11.45
N ARG A 69 17.22 -9.81 12.14
CA ARG A 69 15.76 -9.61 12.27
C ARG A 69 15.43 -8.22 12.82
N LYS A 70 16.04 -7.83 13.95
CA LYS A 70 15.79 -6.52 14.56
C LYS A 70 16.12 -5.35 13.63
N VAL A 71 17.19 -5.47 12.84
CA VAL A 71 17.57 -4.44 11.85
C VAL A 71 16.58 -4.41 10.69
N HIS A 72 16.21 -5.59 10.18
CA HIS A 72 15.23 -5.75 9.10
C HIS A 72 13.87 -5.18 9.49
N ASP A 73 13.30 -5.58 10.63
CA ASP A 73 12.01 -5.09 11.16
C ASP A 73 12.02 -3.55 11.26
N LYS A 74 13.12 -2.98 11.77
CA LYS A 74 13.21 -1.53 11.98
C LYS A 74 13.29 -0.74 10.68
N LEU A 75 13.99 -1.26 9.66
CA LEU A 75 14.30 -0.51 8.45
C LEU A 75 13.36 -0.85 7.29
N ILE A 76 13.11 -2.13 7.05
CA ILE A 76 12.39 -2.59 5.87
C ILE A 76 10.89 -2.49 6.08
N GLU A 77 10.36 -2.93 7.22
CA GLU A 77 8.91 -2.86 7.47
C GLU A 77 8.42 -1.40 7.42
N LYS A 78 9.09 -0.52 8.16
CA LYS A 78 8.80 0.92 8.15
C LYS A 78 9.08 1.57 6.79
N GLY A 79 10.17 1.17 6.14
CA GLY A 79 10.52 1.68 4.81
C GLY A 79 9.47 1.34 3.77
N LEU A 80 9.01 0.08 3.74
CA LEU A 80 7.93 -0.36 2.86
C LEU A 80 6.64 0.40 3.12
N GLN A 81 6.25 0.56 4.39
CA GLN A 81 5.05 1.33 4.73
C GLN A 81 5.14 2.79 4.24
N LEU A 82 6.29 3.46 4.42
CA LEU A 82 6.49 4.84 3.98
C LEU A 82 6.48 4.98 2.46
N ILE A 83 7.15 4.08 1.75
CA ILE A 83 7.16 4.08 0.28
C ILE A 83 5.75 3.80 -0.24
N SER A 84 5.06 2.83 0.34
CA SER A 84 3.68 2.49 0.00
C SER A 84 2.70 3.63 0.27
N ASP A 85 2.88 4.39 1.37
CA ASP A 85 2.09 5.61 1.60
C ASP A 85 2.31 6.63 0.49
N SER A 86 3.55 6.83 0.05
CA SER A 86 3.87 7.82 -0.99
C SER A 86 3.18 7.58 -2.33
N PHE A 87 2.69 6.36 -2.60
CA PHE A 87 1.93 6.06 -3.82
C PHE A 87 0.56 6.77 -3.85
N LEU A 88 0.05 7.19 -2.69
CA LEU A 88 -1.18 7.96 -2.58
C LEU A 88 -0.96 9.47 -2.73
N ASP A 89 0.28 9.94 -2.81
CA ASP A 89 0.59 11.38 -2.88
C ASP A 89 0.10 12.01 -4.19
N GLN A 90 0.28 11.30 -5.31
CA GLN A 90 -0.21 11.79 -6.61
C GLN A 90 -1.75 11.84 -6.64
N THR A 91 -2.40 10.84 -6.04
CA THR A 91 -3.86 10.82 -5.87
C THR A 91 -4.35 11.98 -5.02
N ALA A 92 -3.66 12.26 -3.90
CA ALA A 92 -3.98 13.39 -3.03
C ALA A 92 -3.87 14.73 -3.74
N LYS A 93 -2.77 14.97 -4.48
CA LYS A 93 -2.59 16.18 -5.28
C LYS A 93 -3.70 16.36 -6.32
N SER A 94 -4.06 15.28 -7.01
CA SER A 94 -5.10 15.31 -8.06
C SER A 94 -6.48 15.59 -7.47
N CYS A 95 -6.82 14.98 -6.32
CA CYS A 95 -8.08 15.23 -5.61
C CYS A 95 -8.15 16.67 -5.06
N GLU A 96 -7.05 17.17 -4.47
CA GLU A 96 -6.95 18.53 -3.94
C GLU A 96 -7.15 19.59 -5.03
N ALA A 97 -6.49 19.43 -6.18
CA ALA A 97 -6.60 20.35 -7.31
C ALA A 97 -8.05 20.47 -7.84
N GLU A 98 -8.82 19.39 -7.71
CA GLU A 98 -10.19 19.29 -8.23
C GLU A 98 -11.27 19.46 -7.15
N GLY A 99 -10.87 19.68 -5.89
CA GLY A 99 -11.78 19.87 -4.76
C GLY A 99 -12.57 18.62 -4.38
N VAL A 100 -12.06 17.42 -4.66
CA VAL A 100 -12.72 16.14 -4.32
C VAL A 100 -12.18 15.61 -2.99
N PRO A 101 -13.04 15.28 -2.01
CA PRO A 101 -12.60 14.69 -0.75
C PRO A 101 -11.92 13.32 -0.93
N LEU A 102 -10.78 13.12 -0.26
CA LEU A 102 -9.99 11.88 -0.30
C LEU A 102 -9.77 11.30 1.10
N THR A 103 -10.01 9.99 1.26
CA THR A 103 -9.48 9.18 2.35
C THR A 103 -8.30 8.37 1.81
N ARG A 104 -7.15 8.46 2.49
CA ARG A 104 -5.98 7.62 2.21
C ARG A 104 -6.09 6.34 3.01
N GLN A 105 -5.92 5.19 2.36
CA GLN A 105 -5.98 3.89 3.01
C GLN A 105 -4.80 3.01 2.61
N LEU A 106 -4.09 2.51 3.61
CA LEU A 106 -3.05 1.50 3.43
C LEU A 106 -3.51 0.20 4.06
N LEU A 107 -3.42 -0.90 3.30
CA LEU A 107 -3.71 -2.24 3.78
C LEU A 107 -2.46 -3.11 3.67
N GLU A 108 -2.27 -4.01 4.63
CA GLU A 108 -1.20 -5.00 4.61
C GLU A 108 -1.77 -6.33 4.12
N GLY A 109 -1.12 -6.97 3.14
CA GLY A 109 -1.52 -8.29 2.67
C GLY A 109 -1.22 -8.57 1.21
N ILE A 110 -2.01 -9.47 0.62
CA ILE A 110 -1.93 -9.79 -0.82
C ILE A 110 -2.89 -8.87 -1.57
N HIS A 111 -2.35 -8.08 -2.50
CA HIS A 111 -3.06 -7.01 -3.20
C HIS A 111 -4.50 -7.33 -3.61
N TYR A 112 -4.72 -8.37 -4.43
CA TYR A 112 -6.07 -8.68 -4.92
C TYR A 112 -7.02 -9.15 -3.81
N GLU A 113 -6.52 -9.83 -2.77
CA GLU A 113 -7.33 -10.33 -1.66
C GLU A 113 -7.81 -9.17 -0.78
N GLU A 114 -6.89 -8.26 -0.47
CA GLU A 114 -7.15 -7.07 0.33
C GLU A 114 -8.10 -6.10 -0.39
N VAL A 115 -7.83 -5.79 -1.66
CA VAL A 115 -8.70 -4.95 -2.50
C VAL A 115 -10.09 -5.54 -2.59
N THR A 116 -10.21 -6.84 -2.88
CA THR A 116 -11.52 -7.50 -3.02
C THR A 116 -12.25 -7.54 -1.69
N ARG A 117 -11.55 -7.83 -0.59
CA ARG A 117 -12.15 -7.87 0.74
C ARG A 117 -12.65 -6.48 1.14
N GLU A 118 -11.86 -5.44 0.94
CA GLU A 118 -12.21 -4.09 1.33
C GLU A 118 -13.37 -3.56 0.49
N ALA A 119 -13.34 -3.74 -0.84
CA ALA A 119 -14.43 -3.34 -1.72
C ALA A 119 -15.78 -4.00 -1.37
N ASN A 120 -15.76 -5.18 -0.74
CA ASN A 120 -16.96 -5.91 -0.33
C ASN A 120 -17.44 -5.59 1.10
N ARG A 121 -16.73 -4.76 1.87
CA ARG A 121 -17.12 -4.40 3.25
C ARG A 121 -18.22 -3.34 3.31
N GLY A 122 -18.45 -2.61 2.22
CA GLY A 122 -19.36 -1.46 2.16
C GLY A 122 -18.73 -0.22 2.78
#